data_AF-A0A015JRR1-F1
#
_entry.id   AF-A0A015JRR1-F1
#
_cell.length_a   1.000
_cell.length_b   1.000
_cell.length_c   1.000
_cell.angle_alpha   90.00
_cell.angle_beta   90.00
_cell.angle_gamma   90.00
#
_symmetry.space_group_name_H-M   'P 1'
#
loop_
_entity.id
_entity.type
_entity.pdbx_description
1 polymer ?
#
loop_
_entity_poly.entity_id
_entity_poly.type
_entity_poly.pdbx_seq_one_letter_code
_entity_poly.pdbx_strand_id
1 'polypeptide(L)'
;MSEYIEGVLRRVTYECTKSGSHISQATSDPTKKRNTHSQRTSCPWRVNLTYPKTSNIVKINSFNDVHNHPLTSMIQEIAPRFWKLTQEMLADVEKYVVQRRMDSMSIYPLLKHDYPNQPIYMKDLYNAVYQFRKKNNLETVMLRKCFNY
;
A
#
# COMPACT_ATOMS: atom_id res chain seq x y z
N MET A 1 -16.62 -3.45 -7.09
CA MET A 1 -16.91 -3.41 -8.55
C MET A 1 -16.66 -1.98 -9.03
N SER A 2 -15.95 -1.78 -10.14
CA SER A 2 -15.70 -0.46 -10.71
C SER A 2 -16.06 -0.44 -12.20
N GLU A 3 -16.63 0.67 -12.66
CA GLU A 3 -17.04 0.89 -14.03
C GLU A 3 -16.40 2.17 -14.56
N TYR A 4 -15.74 2.06 -15.70
CA TYR A 4 -15.11 3.18 -16.38
C TYR A 4 -15.83 3.45 -17.70
N ILE A 5 -16.06 4.72 -18.02
CA ILE A 5 -16.60 5.15 -19.32
C ILE A 5 -15.71 6.26 -19.84
N GLU A 6 -15.17 6.08 -21.06
CA GLU A 6 -14.23 7.01 -21.69
C GLU A 6 -13.00 7.29 -20.81
N GLY A 7 -12.49 6.26 -20.12
CA GLY A 7 -11.32 6.37 -19.23
C GLY A 7 -11.62 7.00 -17.86
N VAL A 8 -12.83 7.48 -17.61
CA VAL A 8 -13.23 8.10 -16.34
C VAL A 8 -13.94 7.08 -15.45
N LEU A 9 -13.57 7.00 -14.16
CA LEU A 9 -14.28 6.17 -13.18
C LEU A 9 -15.69 6.73 -12.97
N ARG A 10 -16.71 5.99 -13.41
CA ARG A 10 -18.11 6.42 -13.34
C ARG A 10 -18.88 5.77 -12.20
N ARG A 11 -18.60 4.51 -11.88
CA ARG A 11 -19.20 3.85 -10.72
C ARG A 11 -18.15 3.09 -9.95
N VAL A 12 -18.24 3.13 -8.62
CA VAL A 12 -17.39 2.33 -7.76
C VAL A 12 -18.17 1.87 -6.54
N THR A 13 -17.99 0.60 -6.21
CA THR A 13 -18.45 0.01 -4.96
C THR A 13 -17.25 -0.26 -4.07
N TYR A 14 -17.24 0.35 -2.89
CA TYR A 14 -16.33 -0.03 -1.81
C TYR A 14 -17.04 -0.97 -0.85
N GLU A 15 -16.32 -2.00 -0.41
CA GLU A 15 -16.82 -3.02 0.50
C GLU A 15 -15.79 -3.28 1.59
N CYS A 16 -16.24 -3.84 2.71
CA CYS A 16 -15.35 -4.25 3.78
C CYS A 16 -14.41 -5.36 3.30
N THR A 17 -13.17 -5.40 3.82
CA THR A 17 -12.24 -6.52 3.56
C THR A 17 -12.78 -7.87 4.05
N LYS A 18 -13.71 -7.84 5.00
CA LYS A 18 -14.44 -9.00 5.55
C LYS A 18 -15.78 -9.27 4.83
N SER A 19 -16.11 -8.52 3.77
CA SER A 19 -17.30 -8.72 2.92
C SER A 19 -17.31 -10.12 2.31
N GLY A 20 -18.47 -10.66 1.92
CA GLY A 20 -18.63 -11.92 1.19
C GLY A 20 -18.45 -13.19 2.01
N SER A 21 -18.78 -14.33 1.40
CA SER A 21 -18.70 -15.66 2.03
C SER A 21 -17.51 -16.45 1.48
N HIS A 22 -16.89 -17.28 2.33
CA HIS A 22 -15.94 -18.26 1.84
C HIS A 22 -16.66 -19.38 1.10
N ILE A 23 -16.29 -19.60 -0.16
CA ILE A 23 -16.71 -20.78 -0.91
C ILE A 23 -15.52 -21.73 -0.93
N SER A 24 -15.58 -22.80 -0.13
CA SER A 24 -14.54 -23.82 -0.14
C SER A 24 -14.57 -24.56 -1.47
N GLN A 25 -13.52 -24.40 -2.29
CA GLN A 25 -13.24 -25.36 -3.36
C GLN A 25 -12.59 -26.58 -2.71
N ALA A 26 -13.41 -27.50 -2.24
CA ALA A 26 -12.91 -28.75 -1.67
C ALA A 26 -12.43 -29.64 -2.82
N THR A 27 -11.12 -29.67 -3.05
CA THR A 27 -10.49 -30.80 -3.75
C THR A 27 -10.51 -31.99 -2.79
N SER A 28 -10.92 -33.17 -3.25
CA SER A 28 -10.98 -34.40 -2.46
C SER A 28 -9.61 -34.90 -1.98
N ASP A 29 -8.52 -34.35 -2.53
CA ASP A 29 -7.14 -34.68 -2.17
C ASP A 29 -6.68 -33.88 -0.92
N PRO A 30 -6.52 -34.54 0.25
CA PRO A 30 -6.11 -33.88 1.48
C PRO A 30 -4.67 -33.35 1.45
N THR A 31 -3.80 -33.82 0.54
CA THR A 31 -2.40 -33.35 0.42
C THR A 31 -2.28 -31.98 -0.26
N LYS A 32 -3.35 -31.52 -0.94
CA LYS A 32 -3.40 -30.22 -1.64
C LYS A 32 -4.12 -29.13 -0.86
N LYS A 33 -4.61 -29.42 0.36
CA LYS A 33 -5.30 -28.43 1.19
C LYS A 33 -4.30 -27.48 1.85
N ARG A 34 -4.32 -26.21 1.44
CA ARG A 34 -3.73 -25.13 2.25
C ARG A 34 -4.63 -24.87 3.45
N ASN A 35 -4.06 -24.96 4.65
CA ASN A 35 -4.68 -24.46 5.88
C ASN A 35 -4.69 -22.93 5.85
N THR A 36 -5.67 -22.35 5.15
CA THR A 36 -5.88 -20.90 5.13
C THR A 36 -7.29 -20.64 5.62
N HIS A 37 -7.41 -20.16 6.85
CA HIS A 37 -8.70 -19.72 7.38
C HIS A 37 -9.12 -18.43 6.67
N SER A 38 -10.30 -18.46 6.05
CA SER A 38 -10.89 -17.26 5.48
C SER A 38 -11.22 -16.27 6.59
N GLN A 39 -10.84 -15.02 6.39
CA GLN A 39 -11.20 -13.93 7.27
C GLN A 39 -12.57 -13.31 6.93
N ARG A 40 -13.26 -13.78 5.89
CA ARG A 40 -14.55 -13.19 5.44
C ARG A 40 -15.68 -13.57 6.40
N THR A 41 -16.44 -12.58 6.87
CA THR A 41 -17.55 -12.74 7.83
C THR A 41 -18.89 -12.38 7.22
N SER A 42 -18.97 -12.25 5.89
CA SER A 42 -20.15 -11.73 5.21
C SER A 42 -20.57 -10.35 5.72
N CYS A 43 -19.58 -9.51 6.03
CA CYS A 43 -19.81 -8.16 6.53
C CYS A 43 -20.65 -7.34 5.52
N PRO A 44 -21.77 -6.73 5.94
CA PRO A 44 -22.70 -6.08 5.02
C PRO A 44 -22.30 -4.64 4.66
N TRP A 45 -21.26 -4.10 5.31
CA TRP A 45 -20.78 -2.75 5.06
C TRP A 45 -20.36 -2.58 3.60
N ARG A 46 -20.98 -1.60 2.94
CA ARG A 46 -20.68 -1.24 1.56
C ARG A 46 -21.18 0.16 1.22
N VAL A 47 -20.47 0.83 0.32
CA VAL A 47 -20.92 2.10 -0.27
C VAL A 47 -20.82 2.03 -1.79
N ASN A 48 -21.88 2.47 -2.45
CA ASN A 48 -21.96 2.59 -3.91
C ASN A 48 -21.92 4.06 -4.29
N LEU A 49 -20.93 4.43 -5.08
CA LEU A 49 -20.72 5.79 -5.57
C LEU A 49 -20.93 5.83 -7.08
N THR A 50 -21.40 6.97 -7.57
CA THR A 50 -21.47 7.28 -9.00
C THR A 50 -20.98 8.69 -9.24
N TYR A 51 -20.20 8.85 -10.30
CA TYR A 51 -19.78 10.12 -10.84
C TYR A 51 -20.51 10.35 -12.18
N PRO A 52 -21.65 11.07 -12.17
CA PRO A 52 -22.47 11.26 -13.37
C PRO A 52 -21.70 11.95 -14.50
N LYS A 53 -22.10 11.71 -15.75
CA LYS A 53 -21.52 12.44 -16.91
C LYS A 53 -21.92 13.91 -16.93
N THR A 54 -23.05 14.24 -16.33
CA THR A 54 -23.72 15.56 -16.40
C THR A 54 -23.42 16.46 -15.22
N SER A 55 -22.66 16.00 -14.23
CA SER A 55 -22.38 16.73 -13.00
C SER A 55 -20.99 16.43 -12.49
N ASN A 56 -20.35 17.44 -11.92
CA ASN A 56 -19.06 17.30 -11.24
C ASN A 56 -19.21 16.85 -9.78
N ILE A 57 -20.43 16.46 -9.35
CA ILE A 57 -20.72 16.03 -7.99
C ILE A 57 -20.77 14.50 -7.94
N VAL A 58 -19.98 13.90 -7.06
CA VAL A 58 -20.06 12.46 -6.76
C VAL A 58 -21.31 12.19 -5.93
N LYS A 59 -22.13 11.24 -6.37
CA LYS A 59 -23.35 10.81 -5.69
C LYS A 59 -23.13 9.50 -4.95
N ILE A 60 -23.57 9.44 -3.70
CA ILE A 60 -23.73 8.19 -2.95
C ILE A 60 -25.11 7.62 -3.34
N ASN A 61 -25.13 6.46 -4.01
CA ASN A 61 -26.38 5.82 -4.41
C ASN A 61 -26.96 4.95 -3.29
N SER A 62 -26.09 4.27 -2.54
CA SER A 62 -26.48 3.48 -1.38
C SER A 62 -25.33 3.39 -0.41
N PHE A 63 -25.65 3.41 0.88
CA PHE A 63 -24.68 3.24 1.94
C PHE A 63 -25.26 2.34 3.02
N ASN A 64 -24.57 1.24 3.29
CA ASN A 64 -24.81 0.41 4.45
C ASN A 64 -23.62 0.57 5.39
N ASP A 65 -23.85 1.21 6.53
CA ASP A 65 -22.82 1.51 7.53
C ASP A 65 -22.76 0.47 8.66
N VAL A 66 -23.36 -0.70 8.46
CA VAL A 66 -23.36 -1.75 9.47
C VAL A 66 -22.14 -2.66 9.28
N HIS A 67 -21.31 -2.76 10.32
CA HIS A 67 -20.29 -3.78 10.45
C HIS A 67 -20.77 -4.89 11.39
N ASN A 68 -20.47 -6.15 11.05
CA ASN A 68 -20.76 -7.31 11.90
C ASN A 68 -19.52 -7.82 12.66
N HIS A 69 -18.49 -6.99 12.76
CA HIS A 69 -17.24 -7.27 13.44
C HIS A 69 -16.69 -5.97 14.04
N PRO A 70 -15.84 -6.04 15.07
CA PRO A 70 -15.15 -4.86 15.58
C PRO A 70 -14.34 -4.18 14.47
N LEU A 71 -14.34 -2.84 14.48
CA LEU A 71 -13.45 -2.06 13.63
C LEU A 71 -12.06 -2.04 14.26
N THR A 72 -11.05 -2.39 13.46
CA THR A 72 -9.66 -2.30 13.90
C THR A 72 -9.12 -0.89 13.62
N SER A 73 -8.69 -0.19 14.67
CA SER A 73 -8.04 1.12 14.56
C SER A 73 -6.59 1.03 14.06
N MET A 74 -5.97 -0.16 14.10
CA MET A 74 -4.62 -0.45 13.63
C MET A 74 -4.52 -0.58 12.10
N ILE A 75 -5.19 0.31 11.37
CA ILE A 75 -5.16 0.32 9.89
C ILE A 75 -3.73 0.49 9.38
N GLN A 76 -2.91 1.27 10.10
CA GLN A 76 -1.49 1.45 9.82
C GLN A 76 -0.70 0.13 9.95
N GLU A 77 -1.13 -0.81 10.78
CA GLU A 77 -0.43 -2.09 10.95
C GLU A 77 -0.82 -3.12 9.88
N ILE A 78 -2.06 -3.03 9.38
CA ILE A 78 -2.69 -4.09 8.59
C ILE A 78 -2.66 -3.80 7.09
N ALA A 79 -2.65 -2.53 6.68
CA ALA A 79 -2.80 -2.15 5.29
C ALA A 79 -1.50 -1.57 4.70
N PRO A 80 -0.85 -2.28 3.76
CA PRO A 80 0.42 -1.87 3.13
C PRO A 80 0.45 -0.46 2.54
N ARG A 81 -0.70 0.06 2.13
CA ARG A 81 -0.79 1.43 1.59
C ARG A 81 -0.47 2.52 2.63
N PHE A 82 -0.55 2.20 3.92
CA PHE A 82 -0.23 3.09 5.03
C PHE A 82 1.17 2.84 5.63
N TRP A 83 1.94 1.91 5.06
CA TRP A 83 3.29 1.54 5.52
C TRP A 83 4.39 2.47 4.99
N LYS A 84 4.01 3.65 4.48
CA LYS A 84 4.91 4.56 3.77
C LYS A 84 5.78 5.34 4.76
N LEU A 85 7.08 5.38 4.46
CA LEU A 85 8.03 6.30 5.10
C LEU A 85 7.56 7.75 4.92
N THR A 86 7.68 8.56 5.96
CA THR A 86 7.40 10.01 5.89
C THR A 86 8.44 10.70 5.01
N GLN A 87 8.17 11.94 4.60
CA GLN A 87 9.14 12.72 3.81
C GLN A 87 10.45 12.95 4.57
N GLU A 88 10.37 13.18 5.89
CA GLU A 88 11.54 13.33 6.77
C GLU A 88 12.38 12.04 6.79
N MET A 89 11.75 10.89 7.01
CA MET A 89 12.42 9.59 6.97
C MET A 89 13.06 9.32 5.59
N LEU A 90 12.39 9.70 4.50
CA LEU A 90 12.95 9.55 3.15
C LEU A 90 14.18 10.43 2.93
N ALA A 91 14.18 11.65 3.45
CA ALA A 91 15.36 12.54 3.38
C ALA A 91 16.54 11.95 4.16
N ASP A 92 16.30 11.37 5.33
CA ASP A 92 17.35 10.67 6.10
C ASP A 92 17.85 9.41 5.38
N VAL A 93 16.95 8.61 4.79
CA VAL A 93 17.34 7.46 3.97
C VAL A 93 18.20 7.90 2.79
N GLU A 94 17.83 8.96 2.08
CA GLU A 94 18.64 9.51 0.97
C GLU A 94 20.03 9.90 1.47
N LYS A 95 20.11 10.61 2.60
CA LYS A 95 21.38 11.00 3.23
C LYS A 95 22.25 9.79 3.56
N TYR A 96 21.69 8.76 4.20
CA TYR A 96 22.44 7.55 4.57
C TYR A 96 22.92 6.75 3.34
N VAL A 97 22.10 6.68 2.30
CA VAL A 97 22.43 5.95 1.06
C VAL A 97 23.45 6.70 0.23
N VAL A 98 23.25 7.99 -0.02
CA VAL A 98 24.08 8.79 -0.95
C VAL A 98 25.39 9.21 -0.30
N GLN A 99 25.34 9.74 0.93
CA GLN A 99 26.53 10.29 1.59
C GLN A 99 27.33 9.21 2.32
N ARG A 100 26.64 8.30 3.03
CA ARG A 100 27.28 7.29 3.89
C ARG A 100 27.37 5.90 3.27
N ARG A 101 26.80 5.68 2.08
CA ARG A 101 26.80 4.39 1.35
C ARG A 101 26.29 3.21 2.16
N MET A 102 25.33 3.48 3.05
CA MET A 102 24.79 2.46 3.95
C MET A 102 23.81 1.53 3.22
N ASP A 103 23.60 0.35 3.79
CA ASP A 103 22.60 -0.62 3.35
C ASP A 103 21.35 -0.58 4.25
N SER A 104 20.27 -1.20 3.80
CA SER A 104 18.99 -1.18 4.53
C SER A 104 19.12 -1.72 5.95
N MET A 105 19.99 -2.71 6.17
CA MET A 105 20.20 -3.32 7.50
C MET A 105 20.85 -2.34 8.47
N SER A 106 21.78 -1.51 8.00
CA SER A 106 22.42 -0.48 8.82
C SER A 106 21.52 0.74 9.02
N ILE A 107 20.65 1.06 8.05
CA ILE A 107 19.74 2.22 8.12
C ILE A 107 18.56 1.95 9.06
N TYR A 108 18.02 0.74 9.06
CA TYR A 108 16.85 0.38 9.87
C TYR A 108 16.97 0.71 11.37
N PRO A 109 18.05 0.33 12.09
CA PRO A 109 18.17 0.66 13.51
C PRO A 109 18.27 2.17 13.76
N LEU A 110 18.89 2.94 12.85
CA LEU A 110 18.96 4.40 12.96
C LEU A 110 17.58 5.03 12.85
N LEU A 111 16.81 4.65 11.81
CA LEU A 111 15.45 5.15 11.67
C LEU A 111 14.56 4.73 12.84
N LYS A 112 14.72 3.52 13.36
CA LYS A 112 13.94 3.07 14.51
C LYS A 112 14.26 3.85 15.79
N HIS A 113 15.50 4.29 15.95
CA HIS A 113 15.93 5.16 17.04
C HIS A 113 15.35 6.57 16.89
N ASP A 114 15.43 7.15 15.69
CA ASP A 114 15.03 8.54 15.44
C ASP A 114 13.50 8.70 15.31
N TYR A 115 12.80 7.64 14.92
CA TYR A 115 11.35 7.60 14.71
C TYR A 115 10.67 6.45 15.48
N PRO A 116 10.72 6.43 16.83
CA PRO A 116 10.31 5.27 17.64
C PRO A 116 8.81 4.95 17.54
N ASN A 117 7.98 5.95 17.22
CA ASN A 117 6.53 5.82 17.12
C ASN A 117 6.03 5.65 15.67
N GLN A 118 6.93 5.64 14.69
CA GLN A 118 6.56 5.47 13.28
C GLN A 118 6.77 4.02 12.85
N PRO A 119 5.80 3.40 12.18
CA PRO A 119 5.97 2.03 11.71
C PRO A 119 6.93 2.00 10.51
N ILE A 120 8.02 1.24 10.65
CA ILE A 120 9.05 1.10 9.62
C ILE A 120 8.98 -0.30 9.03
N TYR A 121 8.47 -0.41 7.81
CA TYR A 121 8.40 -1.68 7.11
C TYR A 121 9.65 -1.88 6.27
N MET A 122 10.34 -3.00 6.50
CA MET A 122 11.57 -3.32 5.78
C MET A 122 11.40 -3.28 4.27
N LYS A 123 10.25 -3.76 3.75
CA LYS A 123 9.96 -3.72 2.31
C LYS A 123 10.01 -2.30 1.74
N ASP A 124 9.41 -1.33 2.43
CA ASP A 124 9.40 0.05 1.99
C ASP A 124 10.78 0.71 2.13
N LEU A 125 11.53 0.35 3.17
CA LEU A 125 12.94 0.76 3.31
C LEU A 125 13.81 0.20 2.17
N TYR A 126 13.71 -1.09 1.85
CA TYR A 126 14.42 -1.70 0.73
C TYR A 126 14.08 -1.01 -0.59
N ASN A 127 12.80 -0.75 -0.83
CA ASN A 127 12.35 -0.03 -2.02
C ASN A 127 12.97 1.37 -2.09
N ALA A 128 12.92 2.13 -0.99
CA ALA A 128 13.50 3.48 -0.93
C ALA A 128 15.01 3.46 -1.20
N VAL A 129 15.76 2.59 -0.51
CA VAL A 129 17.21 2.44 -0.70
C VAL A 129 17.55 2.09 -2.14
N TYR A 130 16.80 1.15 -2.74
CA TYR A 130 16.99 0.77 -4.15
C TYR A 130 16.78 1.97 -5.09
N GLN A 131 15.71 2.75 -4.88
CA GLN A 131 15.41 3.91 -5.73
C GLN A 131 16.49 5.00 -5.61
N PHE A 132 16.96 5.30 -4.40
CA PHE A 132 18.02 6.29 -4.21
C PHE A 132 19.36 5.85 -4.80
N ARG A 133 19.72 4.56 -4.67
CA ARG A 133 20.91 4.00 -5.34
C ARG A 133 20.81 4.12 -6.86
N LYS A 134 19.64 3.78 -7.43
CA LYS A 134 19.39 3.88 -8.87
C LYS A 134 19.50 5.34 -9.35
N LYS A 135 18.89 6.28 -8.64
CA LYS A 135 18.93 7.72 -8.96
C LYS A 135 20.37 8.26 -8.93
N ASN A 136 21.11 7.99 -7.85
CA ASN A 136 22.50 8.45 -7.70
C ASN A 136 23.42 7.86 -8.79
N ASN A 137 23.23 6.58 -9.15
CA ASN A 137 24.00 5.95 -10.23
C ASN A 137 23.71 6.61 -11.59
N LEU A 138 22.45 6.95 -11.88
CA LEU A 138 22.07 7.65 -13.12
C LEU A 138 22.67 9.07 -13.18
N GLU A 139 22.61 9.82 -12.09
CA GLU A 139 23.22 11.16 -11.99
C GLU A 139 24.74 11.11 -12.16
N THR A 140 25.40 10.13 -11.52
CA THR A 140 26.85 9.92 -11.67
C THR A 140 27.24 9.59 -13.11
N VAL A 141 26.45 8.75 -13.80
CA VAL A 141 26.69 8.39 -15.21
C VAL A 141 26.46 9.57 -16.15
N MET A 142 25.43 10.38 -15.91
CA MET A 142 25.15 11.59 -16.70
C MET A 142 26.26 12.64 -16.55
N LEU A 143 26.71 12.91 -15.31
CA LEU A 143 27.82 13.85 -15.06
C LEU A 143 29.11 13.40 -15.75
N ARG A 144 29.45 12.10 -15.70
CA ARG A 144 30.62 11.57 -16.41
C ARG A 144 30.52 11.74 -17.94
N LYS A 145 29.32 11.74 -18.52
CA LYS A 145 29.15 12.02 -19.96
C LYS A 145 29.27 13.51 -20.30
N CYS A 146 28.86 14.40 -19.40
CA CYS A 146 28.95 15.85 -19.61
C CYS A 146 30.38 16.41 -19.49
N PHE A 147 31.28 15.75 -18.72
CA PHE A 147 32.64 16.22 -18.45
C PHE A 147 33.74 15.52 -19.27
N ASN A 148 33.39 14.66 -20.23
CA ASN A 148 34.34 14.12 -21.21
C ASN A 148 34.14 14.83 -22.56
N TYR A 149 34.76 16.00 -22.70
CA TYR A 149 35.11 16.65 -23.97
C TYR A 149 36.56 17.12 -23.88
#